data_AF-A0A833UE62-F1
#
_entry.id   AF-A0A833UE62-F1
#
_cell.length_a   1.000
_cell.length_b   1.000
_cell.length_c   1.000
_cell.angle_alpha   90.00
_cell.angle_beta   90.00
_cell.angle_gamma   90.00
#
_symmetry.space_group_name_H-M   'P 1'
#
loop_
_entity.id
_entity.type
_entity.pdbx_description
1 polymer ?
#
loop_
_entity_poly.entity_id
_entity_poly.type
_entity_poly.pdbx_seq_one_letter_code
_entity_poly.pdbx_strand_id
1 'polypeptide(L)'
;MDRLLARFSNSRPPCIPSALPYLSQPIPGQLEHDTDHDYHQWSFEENKIFEKALVEFDFPSPDLFEKIATRIPRKTLPQIKQHFEALLKDIQMIESGLVPVPDYDGDTDNTTTSDNISAPTIDNKFQHAKRKKGKPWSEREHEYV
;
A
#
# COMPACT_ATOMS: atom_id res chain seq x y z
N MET A 1 18.98 -69.83 33.18
CA MET A 1 19.18 -70.90 32.17
C MET A 1 17.89 -70.95 31.36
N ASP A 2 17.75 -70.61 30.09
CA ASP A 2 18.64 -70.09 29.05
C ASP A 2 17.77 -69.42 27.98
N ARG A 3 18.38 -68.50 27.22
CA ARG A 3 17.79 -67.85 26.04
C ARG A 3 17.49 -68.87 24.94
N LEU A 4 16.33 -68.77 24.29
CA LEU A 4 16.12 -69.30 22.94
C LEU A 4 15.70 -68.17 21.98
N LEU A 5 16.54 -67.99 20.96
CA LEU A 5 16.27 -67.22 19.74
C LEU A 5 15.21 -67.95 18.91
N ALA A 6 14.20 -67.22 18.44
CA ALA A 6 13.52 -67.56 17.20
C ALA A 6 13.03 -66.28 16.52
N ARG A 7 13.66 -65.99 15.38
CA ARG A 7 13.12 -65.14 14.33
C ARG A 7 11.84 -65.80 13.80
N PHE A 8 10.69 -65.13 13.80
CA PHE A 8 9.68 -65.35 12.76
C PHE A 8 8.62 -64.25 12.70
N SER A 9 8.34 -63.84 11.47
CA SER A 9 7.19 -63.08 10.97
C SER A 9 7.10 -61.57 11.25
N ASN A 10 7.52 -60.79 10.24
CA ASN A 10 6.96 -59.46 9.96
C ASN A 10 5.45 -59.58 9.76
N SER A 11 4.67 -59.45 10.82
CA SER A 11 3.22 -59.26 10.72
C SER A 11 2.98 -57.76 10.51
N ARG A 12 2.59 -57.39 9.28
CA ARG A 12 2.09 -56.04 8.96
C ARG A 12 0.96 -55.70 9.93
N PRO A 13 0.90 -54.49 10.51
CA PRO A 13 -0.26 -54.08 11.29
C PRO A 13 -1.51 -54.09 10.37
N PRO A 14 -2.68 -54.49 10.89
CA PRO A 14 -3.91 -54.53 10.10
C PRO A 14 -4.26 -53.12 9.61
N CYS A 15 -4.43 -53.00 8.29
CA CYS A 15 -4.99 -51.83 7.63
C CYS A 15 -6.44 -51.64 8.09
N ILE A 16 -6.70 -50.58 8.84
CA ILE A 16 -8.05 -50.16 9.25
C ILE A 16 -8.73 -49.53 8.02
N PRO A 17 -9.97 -49.92 7.69
CA PRO A 17 -10.64 -49.51 6.46
C PRO A 17 -10.95 -48.01 6.42
N SER A 18 -10.73 -47.46 5.23
CA SER A 18 -11.24 -46.19 4.72
C SER A 18 -12.72 -45.97 5.06
N ALA A 19 -12.98 -44.88 5.79
CA ALA A 19 -14.09 -43.93 5.58
C ALA A 19 -14.65 -43.43 6.93
N LEU A 20 -14.10 -42.31 7.41
CA LEU A 20 -14.93 -41.20 7.83
C LEU A 20 -14.28 -39.94 7.26
N PRO A 21 -15.03 -39.08 6.52
CA PRO A 21 -14.51 -37.82 6.04
C PRO A 21 -14.33 -36.95 7.28
N TYR A 22 -13.14 -36.95 7.87
CA TYR A 22 -12.70 -35.77 8.57
C TYR A 22 -12.41 -34.72 7.50
N LEU A 23 -13.50 -34.20 6.94
CA LEU A 23 -13.55 -32.84 6.44
C LEU A 23 -12.83 -32.01 7.50
N SER A 24 -11.80 -31.25 7.12
CA SER A 24 -11.24 -30.19 7.94
C SER A 24 -12.38 -29.43 8.61
N GLN A 25 -12.70 -29.81 9.85
CA GLN A 25 -13.60 -29.02 10.67
C GLN A 25 -12.74 -27.83 11.11
N PRO A 26 -13.18 -26.58 10.85
CA PRO A 26 -12.51 -25.42 11.43
C PRO A 26 -12.53 -25.57 12.95
N ILE A 27 -11.37 -25.37 13.59
CA ILE A 27 -11.24 -25.38 15.04
C ILE A 27 -12.20 -24.31 15.61
N PRO A 28 -13.19 -24.66 16.45
CA PRO A 28 -14.04 -23.66 17.09
C PRO A 28 -13.20 -22.92 18.12
N GLY A 29 -12.84 -21.68 17.82
CA GLY A 29 -12.03 -20.83 18.71
C GLY A 29 -10.74 -20.27 18.10
N GLN A 30 -10.41 -20.61 16.84
CA GLN A 30 -9.41 -19.85 16.10
C GLN A 30 -10.11 -18.89 15.13
N LEU A 31 -10.21 -17.63 15.56
CA LEU A 31 -10.43 -16.50 14.66
C LEU A 31 -9.09 -16.29 13.94
N GLU A 32 -8.83 -17.12 12.94
CA GLU A 32 -7.64 -17.01 12.09
C GLU A 32 -7.79 -15.75 11.25
N HIS A 33 -7.18 -14.66 11.74
CA HIS A 33 -7.13 -13.39 11.06
C HIS A 33 -5.80 -13.24 10.33
N ASP A 34 -5.48 -14.19 9.45
CA ASP A 34 -4.37 -14.03 8.49
C ASP A 34 -4.76 -13.12 7.30
N THR A 35 -5.91 -12.43 7.41
CA THR A 35 -6.42 -11.41 6.47
C THR A 35 -6.43 -9.99 7.05
N ASP A 36 -5.83 -9.76 8.21
CA ASP A 36 -5.82 -8.43 8.88
C ASP A 36 -5.12 -7.34 8.07
N HIS A 37 -4.05 -7.73 7.38
CA HIS A 37 -3.20 -6.78 6.70
C HIS A 37 -3.90 -6.09 5.51
N ASP A 38 -4.75 -6.85 4.81
CA ASP A 38 -5.53 -6.34 3.67
C ASP A 38 -6.71 -5.47 4.11
N TYR A 39 -7.18 -5.64 5.36
CA TYR A 39 -8.21 -4.78 5.95
C TYR A 39 -7.65 -3.42 6.41
N HIS A 40 -6.36 -3.35 6.73
CA HIS A 40 -5.70 -2.12 7.17
C HIS A 40 -5.18 -1.25 6.02
N GLN A 41 -4.78 -1.84 4.89
CA GLN A 41 -4.30 -1.12 3.71
C GLN A 41 -5.45 -0.34 3.04
N TRP A 42 -5.23 0.93 2.68
CA TRP A 42 -6.17 1.69 1.87
C TRP A 42 -6.00 1.34 0.39
N SER A 43 -7.06 0.83 -0.23
CA SER A 43 -7.10 0.64 -1.68
C SER A 43 -7.35 1.98 -2.38
N PHE A 44 -7.01 2.04 -3.67
CA PHE A 44 -7.26 3.23 -4.51
C PHE A 44 -8.74 3.62 -4.55
N GLU A 45 -9.64 2.63 -4.68
CA GLU A 45 -11.08 2.88 -4.72
C GLU A 45 -11.60 3.42 -3.38
N GLU A 46 -11.18 2.84 -2.25
CA GLU A 46 -11.55 3.34 -0.92
C GLU A 46 -11.04 4.76 -0.70
N ASN A 47 -9.80 5.05 -1.09
CA ASN A 47 -9.23 6.40 -0.98
C ASN A 47 -10.00 7.41 -1.84
N LYS A 48 -10.38 7.03 -3.06
CA LYS A 48 -11.17 7.88 -3.95
C LYS A 48 -12.56 8.19 -3.36
N ILE A 49 -13.23 7.20 -2.78
CA ILE A 49 -14.51 7.39 -2.10
C ILE A 49 -14.34 8.31 -0.88
N PHE A 50 -13.27 8.13 -0.12
CA PHE A 50 -12.92 8.96 1.03
C PHE A 50 -12.72 10.43 0.62
N GLU A 51 -11.87 10.70 -0.36
CA GLU A 51 -11.61 12.06 -0.86
C GLU A 51 -12.90 12.71 -1.40
N LYS A 52 -13.69 11.97 -2.19
CA LYS A 52 -14.97 12.48 -2.70
C LYS A 52 -15.93 12.83 -1.56
N ALA A 53 -15.98 12.02 -0.51
CA ALA A 53 -16.82 12.30 0.65
C ALA A 53 -16.33 13.53 1.44
N LEU A 54 -15.02 13.77 1.53
CA LEU A 54 -14.48 15.01 2.10
C LEU A 54 -14.87 16.25 1.29
N VAL A 55 -15.02 16.14 -0.03
CA VAL A 55 -15.51 17.24 -0.88
C VAL A 55 -17.01 17.45 -0.74
N GLU A 56 -17.79 16.38 -0.56
CA GLU A 56 -19.26 16.44 -0.41
C GLU A 56 -19.69 16.99 0.95
N PHE A 57 -18.92 16.70 2.01
CA PHE A 57 -19.25 17.05 3.38
C PHE A 57 -18.29 18.11 3.93
N ASP A 58 -18.80 19.28 4.29
CA ASP A 58 -17.99 20.32 4.91
C ASP A 58 -17.46 19.89 6.30
N PHE A 59 -16.16 20.09 6.50
CA PHE A 59 -15.53 20.07 7.82
C PHE A 59 -15.81 21.40 8.55
N PRO A 60 -16.11 21.43 9.87
CA PRO A 60 -16.00 20.37 10.87
C PRO A 60 -17.35 19.83 11.38
N SER A 61 -18.09 19.08 10.55
CA SER A 61 -19.25 18.36 11.06
C SER A 61 -18.83 17.12 11.87
N PRO A 62 -19.35 16.88 13.09
CA PRO A 62 -19.06 15.65 13.84
C PRO A 62 -19.54 14.39 13.11
N ASP A 63 -20.59 14.52 12.30
CA ASP A 63 -21.18 13.43 11.52
C ASP A 63 -20.38 13.09 10.27
N LEU A 64 -19.33 13.87 9.95
CA LEU A 64 -18.49 13.67 8.76
C LEU A 64 -17.96 12.22 8.70
N PHE A 65 -17.36 11.77 9.80
CA PHE A 65 -16.75 10.44 9.85
C PHE A 65 -17.80 9.32 9.77
N GLU A 66 -18.98 9.53 10.34
CA GLU A 66 -20.09 8.55 10.28
C GLU A 66 -20.64 8.43 8.86
N LYS A 67 -20.78 9.56 8.16
CA LYS A 67 -21.19 9.58 6.75
C LYS A 67 -20.15 8.91 5.86
N ILE A 68 -18.86 9.14 6.10
CA ILE A 68 -17.77 8.46 5.38
C ILE A 68 -17.78 6.96 5.66
N ALA A 69 -17.94 6.54 6.92
CA ALA A 69 -18.02 5.12 7.29
C ALA A 69 -19.21 4.42 6.60
N THR A 70 -20.31 5.15 6.39
CA THR A 70 -21.46 4.64 5.63
C THR A 70 -21.13 4.43 4.15
N ARG A 71 -20.27 5.27 3.55
CA ARG A 71 -19.79 5.12 2.17
C ARG A 71 -18.76 4.00 2.03
N ILE A 72 -17.97 3.75 3.08
CA ILE A 72 -16.87 2.77 3.09
C ILE A 72 -17.13 1.75 4.21
N PRO A 73 -18.04 0.79 4.02
CA PRO A 73 -18.41 -0.18 5.06
C PRO A 73 -17.26 -1.11 5.47
N ARG A 74 -16.22 -1.19 4.63
CA ARG A 74 -14.98 -1.93 4.91
C ARG A 74 -14.02 -1.19 5.83
N LYS A 75 -14.26 0.08 6.18
CA LYS A 75 -13.36 0.84 7.06
C LYS A 75 -14.11 1.29 8.30
N THR A 76 -13.46 1.14 9.44
CA THR A 76 -14.01 1.55 10.72
C THR A 76 -13.76 3.04 10.97
N LEU A 77 -14.60 3.68 11.79
CA LEU A 77 -14.42 5.07 12.23
C LEU A 77 -12.98 5.42 12.68
N PRO A 78 -12.30 4.63 13.54
CA PRO A 78 -10.92 4.94 13.93
C PRO A 78 -9.93 4.89 12.75
N GLN A 79 -10.08 3.94 11.82
CA GLN A 79 -9.22 3.87 10.63
C GLN A 79 -9.43 5.08 9.71
N ILE A 80 -10.67 5.54 9.56
CA ILE A 80 -10.99 6.74 8.78
C ILE A 80 -10.38 7.99 9.42
N LYS A 81 -10.49 8.13 10.75
CA LYS A 81 -9.87 9.25 11.48
C LYS A 81 -8.35 9.25 11.35
N GLN A 82 -7.73 8.08 11.49
CA GLN A 82 -6.28 7.93 11.33
C GLN A 82 -5.84 8.30 9.90
N HIS A 83 -6.59 7.90 8.89
CA HIS A 83 -6.29 8.26 7.49
C HIS A 83 -6.42 9.77 7.25
N PHE A 84 -7.45 10.39 7.83
CA PHE A 84 -7.63 11.84 7.78
C PHE A 84 -6.48 12.59 8.48
N GLU A 85 -6.04 12.14 9.66
CA GLU A 85 -4.89 12.72 10.37
C GLU A 85 -3.59 12.60 9.56
N ALA A 86 -3.37 11.46 8.91
CA ALA A 86 -2.23 11.26 8.02
C ALA A 86 -2.26 12.25 6.83
N LEU A 87 -3.43 12.43 6.20
CA LEU A 87 -3.62 13.40 5.13
C LEU A 87 -3.29 14.84 5.58
N LEU A 88 -3.79 15.25 6.75
CA LEU A 88 -3.48 16.58 7.30
C LEU A 88 -1.98 16.77 7.55
N LYS A 89 -1.32 15.74 8.08
CA LYS A 89 0.13 15.77 8.31
C LYS A 89 0.90 15.91 6.99
N ASP A 90 0.50 15.19 5.95
CA ASP A 90 1.14 15.26 4.64
C ASP A 90 0.98 16.65 4.01
N ILE A 91 -0.22 17.23 4.08
CA ILE A 91 -0.48 18.62 3.64
C ILE A 91 0.44 19.59 4.39
N GLN A 92 0.52 19.47 5.72
CA GLN A 92 1.38 20.33 6.54
C GLN A 92 2.87 20.19 6.16
N MET A 93 3.35 18.98 5.85
CA MET A 93 4.74 18.77 5.40
C MET A 93 5.02 19.44 4.05
N ILE A 94 4.05 19.42 3.13
CA ILE A 94 4.15 20.09 1.83
C ILE A 94 4.13 21.62 2.03
N GLU A 95 3.18 22.14 2.78
CA GLU A 95 3.00 23.58 3.01
C GLU A 95 4.16 24.21 3.78
N SER A 96 4.82 23.45 4.66
CA SER A 96 6.01 23.91 5.38
C SER A 96 7.27 23.97 4.51
N GLY A 97 7.21 23.57 3.23
CA GLY A 97 8.34 23.58 2.31
C GLY A 97 9.44 22.58 2.70
N LEU A 98 9.12 21.59 3.55
CA LEU A 98 10.07 20.56 3.99
C LEU A 98 10.25 19.44 2.95
N VAL A 99 9.42 19.41 1.92
CA VAL A 99 9.59 18.53 0.76
C VAL A 99 10.42 19.26 -0.29
N PRO A 100 11.66 18.84 -0.59
CA PRO A 100 12.47 19.50 -1.59
C PRO A 100 11.81 19.35 -2.96
N VAL A 101 11.62 20.48 -3.64
CA VAL A 101 11.15 20.49 -5.02
C VAL A 101 12.26 19.88 -5.88
N PRO A 102 11.95 18.88 -6.74
CA PRO A 102 12.93 18.37 -7.69
C PRO A 102 13.48 19.51 -8.55
N ASP A 103 14.78 19.47 -8.83
CA ASP A 103 15.40 20.41 -9.76
C ASP A 103 14.93 20.07 -11.18
N TYR A 104 13.82 20.69 -11.59
CA TYR A 104 13.33 20.60 -12.94
C TYR A 104 14.14 21.57 -13.79
N ASP A 105 15.10 21.06 -14.54
CA ASP A 105 15.86 21.81 -15.56
C ASP A 105 14.88 22.46 -16.57
N GLY A 106 14.46 23.69 -16.28
CA GLY A 106 13.53 24.47 -17.07
C GLY A 106 13.52 25.91 -16.56
N ASP A 107 14.35 26.75 -17.20
CA ASP A 107 14.46 28.22 -17.07
C ASP A 107 13.91 28.82 -15.78
N THR A 108 14.81 28.96 -14.80
CA THR A 108 14.59 29.67 -13.55
C THR A 108 14.53 31.19 -13.80
N ASP A 109 13.31 31.74 -13.82
CA ASP A 109 13.06 33.12 -13.40
C ASP A 109 12.21 33.09 -12.13
N ASN A 110 12.89 33.15 -10.97
CA ASN A 110 12.69 34.20 -9.95
C ASN A 110 13.07 33.73 -8.52
N THR A 111 14.28 34.19 -8.14
CA THR A 111 14.82 34.64 -6.85
C THR A 111 14.96 33.78 -5.58
N THR A 112 16.23 33.82 -5.15
CA THR A 112 16.78 33.97 -3.80
C THR A 112 16.68 32.80 -2.83
N THR A 113 17.78 32.07 -2.71
CA THR A 113 18.56 32.06 -1.46
C THR A 113 20.02 31.80 -1.80
N SER A 114 20.84 32.80 -1.51
CA SER A 114 22.29 32.71 -1.43
C SER A 114 22.67 31.60 -0.47
N ASP A 115 23.55 30.68 -0.88
CA ASP A 115 24.83 30.46 -0.21
C ASP A 115 25.64 29.36 -0.91
N ASN A 116 26.92 29.67 -1.09
CA ASN A 116 27.89 28.95 -1.87
C ASN A 116 28.28 27.61 -1.24
N ILE A 117 28.00 26.49 -1.90
CA ILE A 117 28.76 25.24 -1.72
C ILE A 117 29.09 24.70 -3.11
N SER A 118 30.32 24.97 -3.56
CA SER A 118 30.90 24.39 -4.78
C SER A 118 31.09 22.89 -4.61
N ALA A 119 30.30 22.08 -5.32
CA ALA A 119 30.55 20.65 -5.46
C ALA A 119 31.60 20.39 -6.56
N PRO A 120 32.52 19.41 -6.40
CA PRO A 120 33.56 19.14 -7.36
C PRO A 120 33.01 18.45 -8.61
N THR A 121 33.35 19.01 -9.78
CA THR A 121 33.09 18.46 -11.11
C THR A 121 33.70 17.07 -11.27
N ILE A 122 32.88 16.04 -11.48
CA ILE A 122 33.31 14.77 -12.08
C ILE A 122 32.82 14.75 -13.54
N ASP A 123 33.75 15.01 -14.44
CA ASP A 123 33.60 15.05 -15.89
C ASP A 123 33.56 13.64 -16.51
N ASN A 124 32.48 12.89 -16.28
CA ASN A 124 32.25 11.67 -17.07
C ASN A 124 31.45 11.97 -18.35
N LYS A 125 32.22 12.30 -19.39
CA LYS A 125 31.83 12.42 -20.81
C LYS A 125 31.27 11.09 -21.35
N PHE A 126 30.04 10.74 -20.99
CA PHE A 126 29.25 9.80 -21.77
C PHE A 126 28.62 10.55 -22.94
N GLN A 127 28.99 10.11 -24.14
CA GLN A 127 28.42 10.56 -25.41
C GLN A 127 26.89 10.47 -25.35
N HIS A 128 26.23 11.59 -25.07
CA HIS A 128 24.78 11.70 -25.16
C HIS A 128 24.40 11.67 -26.63
N ALA A 129 24.18 10.46 -27.17
CA ALA A 129 23.49 10.30 -28.43
C ALA A 129 22.18 11.09 -28.31
N LYS A 130 21.96 12.07 -29.20
CA LYS A 130 20.78 12.94 -29.15
C LYS A 130 19.51 12.08 -29.17
N ARG A 131 18.88 11.94 -28.01
CA ARG A 131 17.60 11.25 -27.87
C ARG A 131 16.59 11.99 -28.76
N LYS A 132 15.89 11.25 -29.62
CA LYS A 132 14.86 11.82 -30.50
C LYS A 132 13.83 12.51 -29.60
N LYS A 133 13.64 13.83 -29.82
CA LYS A 133 12.61 14.62 -29.13
C LYS A 133 11.26 13.92 -29.37
N GLY A 134 10.53 13.60 -28.31
CA GLY A 134 9.18 13.06 -28.42
C GLY A 134 8.28 14.06 -29.14
N LYS A 135 7.22 13.58 -29.81
CA LYS A 135 6.20 14.50 -30.32
C LYS A 135 5.49 15.14 -29.12
N PRO A 136 5.35 16.47 -29.10
CA PRO A 136 4.53 17.13 -28.09
C PRO A 136 3.09 16.64 -28.24
N TRP A 137 2.37 16.62 -27.11
CA TRP A 137 1.01 16.14 -27.02
C TRP A 137 0.11 16.79 -28.08
N SER A 138 -0.66 15.97 -28.79
CA SER A 138 -1.56 16.48 -29.83
C SER A 138 -2.87 16.98 -29.24
N GLU A 139 -3.51 17.97 -29.86
CA GLU A 139 -4.82 18.47 -29.42
C GLU A 139 -5.87 17.35 -29.28
N ARG A 140 -5.77 16.33 -30.13
CA ARG A 140 -6.65 15.14 -30.13
C ARG A 140 -6.45 14.25 -28.90
N GLU A 141 -5.28 14.32 -28.26
CA GLU A 141 -5.01 13.56 -27.04
C GLU A 141 -5.47 14.36 -25.79
N HIS A 142 -5.57 15.70 -25.85
CA HIS A 142 -6.08 16.51 -24.73
C HIS A 142 -7.62 16.45 -24.63
N GLU A 143 -8.27 15.99 -25.70
CA GLU A 143 -9.73 15.86 -25.76
C GLU A 143 -10.29 14.78 -24.81
N TYR A 144 -9.44 13.88 -24.29
CA TYR A 144 -9.83 12.79 -23.39
C TYR A 144 -9.42 13.01 -21.92
N VAL A 145 -8.99 14.22 -21.55
CA VAL A 145 -8.73 14.61 -20.15
C VAL A 145 -9.96 15.24 -19.52
#